data_AF-A0A7X7IS85-F1
#
_entry.id   AF-A0A7X7IS85-F1
#
_cell.length_a   1.000
_cell.length_b   1.000
_cell.length_c   1.000
_cell.angle_alpha   90.00
_cell.angle_beta   90.00
_cell.angle_gamma   90.00
#
_symmetry.space_group_name_H-M   'P 1'
#
loop_
_entity.id
_entity.type
_entity.pdbx_description
1 polymer ?
#
loop_
_entity_poly.entity_id
_entity_poly.type
_entity_poly.pdbx_seq_one_letter_code
_entity_poly.pdbx_strand_id
1 'polypeptide(L)'
;MPRVSASRRLGGEKPAKRRAITLIELLVVITIMMLLAAYALPKMQPASEQRRIREASRMVSVFMSRAANRAKETGRPCGVMFQLLENPVISPTGGQSRAASNTLFEVEVPPAYAGLSTASRVSFVGYNAATGILRVQETISHDLWSDLISIGDKIQLNNQGPWYTVIGPDLVDNVTGSLPPDGLIDPPTSAPLLQELWLLVEPEHRNRVPSIPAAGVPFTVLRQPSQTIAPPLRLPRGTVVDLGASGTNQQPVQFSSGDGDAMVLFSPNG
;
A
#
# COMPACT_ATOMS: atom_id res chain seq x y z
N MET A 1 43.89 -0.29 -89.35
CA MET A 1 42.68 -0.35 -90.20
C MET A 1 41.85 -1.54 -89.73
N PRO A 2 40.51 -1.47 -89.50
CA PRO A 2 39.59 -0.34 -89.47
C PRO A 2 38.77 -0.21 -88.16
N ARG A 3 38.04 0.90 -88.07
CA ARG A 3 37.03 1.29 -87.06
C ARG A 3 35.80 0.38 -87.10
N VAL A 4 35.16 0.17 -85.94
CA VAL A 4 33.69 0.10 -85.87
C VAL A 4 33.19 0.90 -84.66
N SER A 5 32.37 1.88 -85.00
CA SER A 5 31.65 2.83 -84.15
C SER A 5 30.49 2.13 -83.45
N ALA A 6 30.34 2.34 -82.15
CA ALA A 6 29.09 2.07 -81.43
C ALA A 6 28.66 3.36 -80.70
N SER A 7 27.80 4.12 -81.37
CA SER A 7 27.11 5.30 -80.85
C SER A 7 26.26 4.93 -79.62
N ARG A 8 26.67 5.37 -78.44
CA ARG A 8 25.89 5.30 -77.20
C ARG A 8 24.76 6.33 -77.29
N ARG A 9 23.55 5.88 -77.61
CA ARG A 9 22.34 6.71 -77.51
C ARG A 9 22.08 6.97 -76.02
N LEU A 10 22.39 8.18 -75.58
CA LEU A 10 21.89 8.75 -74.33
C LEU A 10 20.37 8.86 -74.45
N GLY A 11 19.66 7.94 -73.80
CA GLY A 11 18.23 8.09 -73.56
C GLY A 11 18.03 9.34 -72.72
N GLY A 12 17.49 10.40 -73.34
CA GLY A 12 17.03 11.57 -72.63
C GLY A 12 15.92 11.15 -71.67
N GLU A 13 16.17 11.27 -70.37
CA GLU A 13 15.10 11.30 -69.39
C GLU A 13 14.19 12.48 -69.77
N LYS A 14 12.94 12.16 -70.12
CA LYS A 14 11.92 13.15 -70.39
C LYS A 14 11.80 14.03 -69.13
N PRO A 15 11.91 15.36 -69.21
CA PRO A 15 11.73 16.21 -68.05
C PRO A 15 10.35 15.95 -67.46
N ALA A 16 10.31 15.40 -66.25
CA ALA A 16 9.07 15.18 -65.53
C ALA A 16 8.38 16.54 -65.37
N LYS A 17 7.23 16.68 -66.01
CA LYS A 17 6.44 17.90 -66.07
C LYS A 17 6.06 18.29 -64.63
N ARG A 18 6.83 19.20 -64.02
CA ARG A 18 6.52 19.76 -62.70
C ARG A 18 5.23 20.56 -62.84
N ARG A 19 4.11 19.98 -62.41
CA ARG A 19 2.83 20.67 -62.33
C ARG A 19 2.92 21.68 -61.18
N ALA A 20 2.72 22.95 -61.49
CA ALA A 20 2.50 23.97 -60.48
C ALA A 20 1.13 23.70 -59.83
N ILE A 21 1.11 23.51 -58.50
CA ILE A 21 -0.12 23.27 -57.73
C ILE A 21 -0.84 24.61 -57.58
N THR A 22 -2.14 24.62 -57.85
CA THR A 22 -2.96 25.82 -57.67
C THR A 22 -3.30 26.04 -56.19
N LEU A 23 -3.44 27.30 -55.75
CA LEU A 23 -3.87 27.62 -54.38
C LEU A 23 -5.17 26.90 -54.00
N ILE A 24 -6.08 26.72 -54.96
CA ILE A 24 -7.35 26.01 -54.75
C ILE A 24 -7.16 24.51 -54.56
N GLU A 25 -6.25 23.85 -55.28
CA GLU A 25 -5.90 22.44 -55.04
C GLU A 25 -5.33 22.26 -53.63
N LEU A 26 -4.43 23.14 -53.21
CA LEU A 26 -3.85 23.08 -51.89
C LEU A 26 -4.92 23.32 -50.81
N LEU A 27 -5.85 24.26 -51.04
CA LEU A 27 -6.98 24.53 -50.15
C LEU A 27 -7.91 23.32 -49.99
N VAL A 28 -8.24 22.64 -51.10
CA VAL A 28 -9.07 21.42 -51.09
C VAL A 28 -8.35 20.28 -50.37
N VAL A 29 -7.05 20.12 -50.59
CA VAL A 29 -6.26 19.08 -49.92
C VAL A 29 -6.24 19.30 -48.41
N ILE A 30 -5.96 20.53 -47.94
CA ILE A 30 -5.95 20.79 -46.50
C ILE A 30 -7.33 20.64 -45.87
N THR A 31 -8.42 21.00 -46.57
CA THR A 31 -9.79 20.77 -46.05
C THR A 31 -10.08 19.28 -45.96
N ILE A 32 -9.74 18.47 -46.97
CA ILE A 32 -9.93 17.01 -46.94
C ILE A 32 -9.08 16.39 -45.83
N MET A 33 -7.81 16.78 -45.67
CA MET A 33 -6.95 16.26 -44.60
C MET A 33 -7.50 16.61 -43.21
N MET A 34 -8.01 17.83 -43.01
CA MET A 34 -8.67 18.20 -41.75
C MET A 34 -9.94 17.38 -41.50
N LEU A 35 -10.76 17.14 -42.54
CA LEU A 35 -11.99 16.34 -42.43
C LEU A 35 -11.69 14.88 -42.07
N LEU A 36 -10.66 14.31 -42.70
CA LEU A 36 -10.19 12.96 -42.39
C LEU A 36 -9.62 12.86 -40.96
N ALA A 37 -8.83 13.86 -40.52
CA ALA A 37 -8.31 13.91 -39.17
C ALA A 37 -9.43 14.03 -38.11
N ALA A 38 -10.43 14.89 -38.36
CA ALA A 38 -11.58 15.07 -37.48
C ALA A 38 -12.40 13.77 -37.31
N TYR A 39 -12.54 12.97 -38.36
CA TYR A 39 -13.22 11.67 -38.29
C TYR A 39 -12.38 10.57 -37.62
N ALA A 40 -11.06 10.59 -37.79
CA ALA A 40 -10.16 9.56 -37.27
C ALA A 40 -9.89 9.69 -35.75
N LEU A 41 -9.75 10.92 -35.23
CA LEU A 41 -9.35 11.17 -33.84
C LEU A 41 -10.26 10.51 -32.78
N PRO A 42 -11.60 10.59 -32.84
CA PRO A 42 -12.47 9.98 -31.82
C PRO A 42 -12.30 8.46 -31.71
N LYS A 43 -11.96 7.78 -32.81
CA LYS A 43 -11.82 6.32 -32.84
C LYS A 43 -10.52 5.81 -32.20
N MET A 44 -9.49 6.65 -32.10
CA MET A 44 -8.18 6.25 -31.53
C MET A 44 -8.13 6.37 -30.00
N GLN A 45 -9.00 7.18 -29.39
CA GLN A 45 -9.08 7.37 -27.94
C GLN A 45 -9.35 6.06 -27.15
N PRO A 46 -10.40 5.27 -27.46
CA PRO A 46 -10.68 4.06 -26.68
C PRO A 46 -9.59 2.99 -26.80
N ALA A 47 -8.92 2.89 -27.95
CA ALA A 47 -7.82 1.95 -28.15
C ALA A 47 -6.62 2.29 -27.24
N SER A 48 -6.34 3.58 -27.04
CA SER A 48 -5.27 4.04 -26.14
C SER A 48 -5.60 3.80 -24.67
N GLU A 49 -6.86 3.98 -24.27
CA GLU A 49 -7.33 3.76 -22.89
C GLU A 49 -7.27 2.28 -22.49
N GLN A 50 -7.79 1.40 -23.34
CA GLN A 50 -7.70 -0.04 -23.10
C GLN A 50 -6.25 -0.52 -23.02
N ARG A 51 -5.35 0.07 -23.80
CA ARG A 51 -3.92 -0.23 -23.72
C ARG A 51 -3.35 0.18 -22.36
N ARG A 52 -3.65 1.39 -21.87
CA ARG A 52 -3.21 1.86 -20.55
C ARG A 52 -3.74 0.98 -19.42
N ILE A 53 -5.01 0.58 -19.47
CA ILE A 53 -5.61 -0.30 -18.44
C ILE A 53 -4.90 -1.65 -18.40
N ARG A 54 -4.60 -2.25 -19.56
CA ARG A 54 -3.86 -3.52 -19.63
C ARG A 54 -2.43 -3.39 -19.12
N GLU A 55 -1.75 -2.29 -19.46
CA GLU A 55 -0.40 -2.01 -18.97
C GLU A 55 -0.40 -1.83 -17.43
N ALA A 56 -1.37 -1.08 -16.89
CA ALA A 56 -1.53 -0.90 -15.44
C ALA A 56 -1.84 -2.22 -14.71
N SER A 57 -2.76 -3.04 -15.24
CA SER A 57 -3.09 -4.36 -14.66
C SER A 57 -1.86 -5.28 -14.63
N ARG A 58 -1.05 -5.27 -15.71
CA ARG A 58 0.22 -6.02 -15.75
C ARG A 58 1.20 -5.50 -14.71
N MET A 59 1.32 -4.18 -14.55
CA MET A 59 2.20 -3.57 -13.54
C MET A 59 1.79 -3.98 -12.12
N VAL A 60 0.49 -3.90 -11.78
CA VAL A 60 -0.02 -4.33 -10.47
C VAL A 60 0.25 -5.82 -10.24
N SER A 61 -0.05 -6.66 -11.23
CA SER A 61 0.16 -8.12 -11.13
C SER A 61 1.63 -8.48 -10.87
N VAL A 62 2.56 -7.82 -11.57
CA VAL A 62 4.00 -8.00 -11.36
C VAL A 62 4.42 -7.55 -9.97
N PHE A 63 3.89 -6.42 -9.49
CA PHE A 63 4.20 -5.88 -8.17
C PHE A 63 3.70 -6.78 -7.04
N MET A 64 2.48 -7.30 -7.15
CA MET A 64 1.92 -8.30 -6.23
C MET A 64 2.73 -9.59 -6.24
N SER A 65 3.11 -10.09 -7.43
CA SER A 65 3.93 -11.30 -7.56
C SER A 65 5.31 -11.12 -6.91
N ARG A 66 5.89 -9.92 -7.03
CA ARG A 66 7.16 -9.58 -6.36
C ARG A 66 7.02 -9.63 -4.84
N ALA A 67 5.97 -9.02 -4.28
CA ALA A 67 5.72 -9.05 -2.85
C ALA A 67 5.49 -10.49 -2.33
N ALA A 68 4.75 -11.31 -3.08
CA ALA A 68 4.53 -12.72 -2.74
C ALA A 68 5.82 -13.55 -2.80
N ASN A 69 6.67 -13.34 -3.80
CA ASN A 69 7.98 -13.99 -3.87
C ASN A 69 8.87 -13.56 -2.70
N ARG A 70 8.87 -12.26 -2.36
CA ARG A 70 9.61 -11.76 -1.20
C ARG A 70 9.14 -12.40 0.10
N ALA A 71 7.83 -12.61 0.28
CA ALA A 71 7.31 -13.27 1.48
C ALA A 71 7.87 -14.70 1.64
N LYS A 72 8.02 -15.42 0.51
CA LYS A 72 8.64 -16.75 0.48
C LYS A 72 10.14 -16.70 0.73
N GLU A 73 10.83 -15.71 0.17
CA GLU A 73 12.28 -15.54 0.30
C GLU A 73 12.70 -15.14 1.73
N THR A 74 11.97 -14.21 2.35
CA THR A 74 12.29 -13.70 3.70
C THR A 74 11.76 -14.61 4.80
N GLY A 75 10.82 -15.50 4.48
CA GLY A 75 10.07 -16.28 5.47
C GLY A 75 9.16 -15.42 6.34
N ARG A 76 8.85 -14.18 5.92
CA ARG A 76 8.01 -13.22 6.64
C ARG A 76 6.86 -12.75 5.77
N PRO A 77 5.69 -12.40 6.35
CA PRO A 77 4.63 -11.83 5.55
C PRO A 77 5.08 -10.53 4.87
N CYS A 78 4.97 -10.49 3.55
CA CYS A 78 5.19 -9.30 2.73
C CYS A 78 3.94 -9.04 1.90
N GLY A 79 3.75 -7.81 1.46
CA GLY A 79 2.52 -7.43 0.79
C GLY A 79 2.62 -6.14 0.01
N VAL A 80 1.45 -5.68 -0.39
CA VAL A 80 1.28 -4.42 -1.10
C VAL A 80 0.22 -3.59 -0.39
N MET A 81 0.59 -2.35 -0.09
CA MET A 81 -0.31 -1.33 0.41
C MET A 81 -0.76 -0.45 -0.74
N PHE A 82 -2.07 -0.27 -0.86
CA PHE A 82 -2.73 0.63 -1.77
C PHE A 82 -2.98 1.92 -1.01
N GLN A 83 -2.26 2.97 -1.38
CA GLN A 83 -2.47 4.29 -0.79
C GLN A 83 -3.79 4.84 -1.34
N LEU A 84 -4.75 5.11 -0.46
CA LEU A 84 -6.01 5.72 -0.85
C LEU A 84 -5.78 7.16 -1.29
N LEU A 85 -6.61 7.66 -2.20
CA LEU A 85 -6.53 9.05 -2.62
C LEU A 85 -6.77 9.98 -1.43
N GLU A 86 -5.95 11.01 -1.32
CA GLU A 86 -6.09 12.04 -0.29
C GLU A 86 -7.43 12.78 -0.42
N ASN A 87 -7.78 13.14 -1.67
CA ASN A 87 -9.05 13.77 -1.99
C ASN A 87 -10.06 12.72 -2.47
N PRO A 88 -11.30 12.74 -1.96
CA PRO A 88 -12.34 11.84 -2.44
C PRO A 88 -12.67 12.12 -3.91
N VAL A 89 -12.95 11.05 -4.64
CA VAL A 89 -13.44 11.08 -6.02
C VAL A 89 -14.90 10.66 -6.02
N ILE A 90 -15.69 11.19 -6.94
CA ILE A 90 -17.08 10.79 -7.12
C ILE A 90 -17.08 9.31 -7.57
N SER A 91 -17.61 8.43 -6.72
CA SER A 91 -17.78 7.02 -7.04
C SER A 91 -18.82 6.86 -8.14
N PRO A 92 -18.68 5.87 -9.06
CA PRO A 92 -19.69 5.57 -10.09
C PRO A 92 -21.09 5.33 -9.53
N THR A 93 -21.20 4.94 -8.26
CA THR A 93 -22.45 4.63 -7.56
C THR A 93 -23.11 5.84 -6.88
N GLY A 94 -22.52 7.03 -7.00
CA GLY A 94 -22.94 8.24 -6.29
C GLY A 94 -22.39 8.28 -4.87
N GLY A 95 -21.68 9.37 -4.53
CA GLY A 95 -21.00 9.55 -3.24
C GLY A 95 -19.53 9.93 -3.41
N GLN A 96 -18.97 10.58 -2.39
CA GLN A 96 -17.54 10.92 -2.32
C GLN A 96 -16.79 9.73 -1.72
N SER A 97 -15.87 9.11 -2.47
CA SER A 97 -15.08 7.97 -2.00
C SER A 97 -13.60 8.20 -2.24
N ARG A 98 -12.81 7.96 -1.19
CA ARG A 98 -11.34 7.90 -1.25
C ARG A 98 -10.81 6.51 -1.64
N ALA A 99 -11.71 5.53 -1.80
CA ALA A 99 -11.38 4.13 -2.08
C ALA A 99 -10.95 3.91 -3.54
N ALA A 100 -9.98 4.70 -3.98
CA ALA A 100 -9.24 4.48 -5.21
C ALA A 100 -7.75 4.68 -4.91
N SER A 101 -6.89 4.02 -5.67
CA SER A 101 -5.45 4.11 -5.48
C SER A 101 -4.73 4.25 -6.82
N ASN A 102 -3.75 5.15 -6.87
CA ASN A 102 -2.84 5.32 -7.99
C ASN A 102 -1.38 5.00 -7.63
N THR A 103 -1.11 4.73 -6.35
CA THR A 103 0.22 4.55 -5.79
C THR A 103 0.20 3.35 -4.84
N LEU A 104 1.08 2.39 -5.11
CA LEU A 104 1.20 1.17 -4.34
C LEU A 104 2.59 1.10 -3.71
N PHE A 105 2.67 0.70 -2.45
CA PHE A 105 3.90 0.52 -1.70
C PHE A 105 4.09 -0.95 -1.37
N GLU A 106 5.33 -1.42 -1.37
CA GLU A 106 5.64 -2.74 -0.86
C GLU A 106 5.80 -2.67 0.66
N VAL A 107 5.17 -3.60 1.36
CA VAL A 107 5.17 -3.66 2.82
C VAL A 107 5.73 -4.99 3.31
N GLU A 108 6.35 -4.97 4.47
CA GLU A 108 6.90 -6.16 5.14
C GLU A 108 6.52 -6.12 6.62
N VAL A 109 6.19 -7.28 7.17
CA VAL A 109 5.98 -7.44 8.61
C VAL A 109 7.34 -7.57 9.30
N PRO A 110 7.69 -6.66 10.24
CA PRO A 110 8.93 -6.77 11.00
C PRO A 110 9.00 -8.08 11.80
N PRO A 111 10.21 -8.51 12.22
CA PRO A 111 10.35 -9.62 13.14
C PRO A 111 9.52 -9.41 14.41
N ALA A 112 9.05 -10.52 14.99
CA ALA A 112 8.41 -10.46 16.29
C ALA A 112 9.39 -9.94 17.35
N TYR A 113 8.93 -9.00 18.18
CA TYR A 113 9.72 -8.39 19.23
C TYR A 113 9.44 -9.11 20.56
N ALA A 114 10.49 -9.47 21.31
CA ALA A 114 10.38 -10.20 22.57
C ALA A 114 11.13 -9.52 23.72
N GLY A 115 11.42 -8.22 23.58
CA GLY A 115 12.27 -7.45 24.49
C GLY A 115 13.72 -7.35 24.01
N LEU A 116 14.58 -6.69 24.80
CA LEU A 116 15.98 -6.44 24.48
C LEU A 116 16.94 -7.47 25.11
N SER A 117 16.46 -8.27 26.06
CA SER A 117 17.25 -9.27 26.78
C SER A 117 16.58 -10.65 26.79
N THR A 118 17.35 -11.70 27.07
CA THR A 118 16.77 -13.05 27.27
C THR A 118 15.97 -13.17 28.57
N ALA A 119 16.05 -12.16 29.44
CA ALA A 119 15.32 -12.07 30.70
C ALA A 119 14.08 -11.18 30.59
N SER A 120 13.75 -10.67 29.40
CA SER A 120 12.59 -9.82 29.15
C SER A 120 11.30 -10.50 29.57
N ARG A 121 10.63 -9.89 30.55
CA ARG A 121 9.40 -10.40 31.15
C ARG A 121 8.45 -9.26 31.46
N VAL A 122 7.16 -9.55 31.34
CA VAL A 122 6.09 -8.67 31.78
C VAL A 122 5.34 -9.27 32.97
N SER A 123 5.06 -8.44 33.97
CA SER A 123 4.30 -8.79 35.16
C SER A 123 2.93 -8.12 35.14
N PHE A 124 1.99 -8.67 35.91
CA PHE A 124 0.64 -8.14 36.02
C PHE A 124 0.59 -6.85 36.84
N VAL A 125 -0.10 -5.83 36.35
CA VAL A 125 -0.41 -4.61 37.12
C VAL A 125 -1.87 -4.60 37.55
N GLY A 126 -2.78 -4.87 36.61
CA GLY A 126 -4.21 -4.84 36.89
C GLY A 126 -5.07 -5.21 35.68
N TYR A 127 -6.32 -5.53 35.94
CA TYR A 127 -7.30 -5.84 34.90
C TYR A 127 -8.65 -5.20 35.21
N ASN A 128 -9.22 -4.48 34.23
CA ASN A 128 -10.56 -3.95 34.31
C ASN A 128 -11.50 -4.74 33.39
N ALA A 129 -12.35 -5.58 33.98
CA ALA A 129 -13.28 -6.44 33.24
C ALA A 129 -14.38 -5.68 32.48
N ALA A 130 -14.76 -4.49 32.95
CA ALA A 130 -15.79 -3.69 32.30
C ALA A 130 -15.31 -3.12 30.96
N THR A 131 -14.09 -2.58 30.94
CA THR A 131 -13.46 -2.03 29.73
C THR A 131 -12.71 -3.10 28.92
N GLY A 132 -12.35 -4.22 29.53
CA GLY A 132 -11.51 -5.26 28.91
C GLY A 132 -10.04 -4.88 28.85
N ILE A 133 -9.58 -3.92 29.66
CA ILE A 133 -8.20 -3.43 29.62
C ILE A 133 -7.35 -4.19 30.64
N LEU A 134 -6.32 -4.87 30.15
CA LEU A 134 -5.27 -5.52 30.93
C LEU A 134 -4.02 -4.63 30.92
N ARG A 135 -3.49 -4.35 32.11
CA ARG A 135 -2.28 -3.55 32.31
C ARG A 135 -1.15 -4.48 32.72
N VAL A 136 -0.06 -4.45 31.96
CA VAL A 136 1.16 -5.19 32.24
C VAL A 136 2.34 -4.22 32.31
N GLN A 137 3.37 -4.57 33.07
CA GLN A 137 4.59 -3.77 33.19
C GLN A 137 5.80 -4.65 32.96
N GLU A 138 6.89 -4.07 32.45
CA GLU A 138 8.16 -4.76 32.39
C GLU A 138 8.67 -5.14 33.80
N THR A 139 9.45 -6.21 33.87
CA THR A 139 10.08 -6.67 35.13
C THR A 139 11.50 -6.11 35.29
N ILE A 140 12.13 -5.77 34.17
CA ILE A 140 13.47 -5.17 34.08
C ILE A 140 13.29 -3.82 33.41
N SER A 141 13.88 -2.78 34.00
CA SER A 141 13.81 -1.41 33.48
C SER A 141 14.35 -1.32 32.05
N HIS A 142 13.61 -0.63 31.17
CA HIS A 142 13.96 -0.35 29.78
C HIS A 142 14.08 -1.57 28.86
N ASP A 143 13.49 -2.70 29.22
CA ASP A 143 13.54 -3.93 28.41
C ASP A 143 12.33 -4.06 27.47
N LEU A 144 11.26 -3.32 27.75
CA LEU A 144 10.09 -3.12 26.89
C LEU A 144 10.15 -1.70 26.31
N TRP A 145 10.72 -1.56 25.11
CA TRP A 145 10.91 -0.26 24.50
C TRP A 145 9.63 0.19 23.78
N SER A 146 9.04 1.31 24.24
CA SER A 146 7.83 1.90 23.65
C SER A 146 8.02 2.34 22.19
N ASP A 147 9.20 2.79 21.78
CA ASP A 147 9.48 3.12 20.36
C ASP A 147 9.43 1.86 19.46
N LEU A 148 9.75 0.73 20.08
CA LEU A 148 9.64 -0.66 19.64
C LEU A 148 8.22 -1.16 19.34
N ILE A 149 7.19 -0.54 19.91
CA ILE A 149 5.84 -1.08 19.96
C ILE A 149 4.86 0.04 19.62
N SER A 150 3.88 -0.22 18.78
CA SER A 150 2.92 0.78 18.31
C SER A 150 1.51 0.36 18.67
N ILE A 151 0.60 1.33 18.78
CA ILE A 151 -0.81 1.03 19.02
C ILE A 151 -1.33 0.17 17.87
N GLY A 152 -2.05 -0.89 18.23
CA GLY A 152 -2.58 -1.89 17.31
C GLY A 152 -1.61 -3.04 16.99
N ASP A 153 -0.40 -3.07 17.54
CA ASP A 153 0.41 -4.28 17.58
C ASP A 153 -0.29 -5.39 18.36
N LYS A 154 0.07 -6.64 18.11
CA LYS A 154 -0.50 -7.80 18.83
C LYS A 154 0.54 -8.42 19.75
N ILE A 155 0.24 -8.59 21.02
CA ILE A 155 1.12 -9.25 21.99
C ILE A 155 0.53 -10.58 22.46
N GLN A 156 1.38 -11.58 22.62
CA GLN A 156 1.05 -12.84 23.28
C GLN A 156 1.90 -12.98 24.54
N LEU A 157 1.25 -13.39 25.62
CA LEU A 157 1.88 -13.56 26.93
C LEU A 157 2.22 -15.03 27.14
N ASN A 158 3.41 -15.29 27.69
CA ASN A 158 3.97 -16.62 27.89
C ASN A 158 4.02 -17.49 26.62
N ASN A 159 3.99 -16.89 25.42
CA ASN A 159 3.85 -17.58 24.14
C ASN A 159 2.66 -18.57 24.09
N GLN A 160 1.60 -18.28 24.85
CA GLN A 160 0.41 -19.11 25.00
C GLN A 160 -0.84 -18.24 25.05
N GLY A 161 -2.00 -18.85 24.76
CA GLY A 161 -3.28 -18.16 24.84
C GLY A 161 -3.53 -17.18 23.68
N PRO A 162 -4.50 -16.26 23.83
CA PRO A 162 -4.91 -15.35 22.77
C PRO A 162 -3.88 -14.23 22.54
N TRP A 163 -3.99 -13.61 21.37
CA TRP A 163 -3.30 -12.36 21.07
C TRP A 163 -4.09 -11.19 21.64
N TYR A 164 -3.42 -10.30 22.38
CA TYR A 164 -3.99 -9.06 22.87
C TYR A 164 -3.57 -7.91 21.98
N THR A 165 -4.45 -6.95 21.75
CA THR A 165 -4.12 -5.75 20.96
C THR A 165 -3.54 -4.69 21.88
N VAL A 166 -2.40 -4.12 21.51
CA VAL A 166 -1.79 -2.98 22.21
C VAL A 166 -2.64 -1.74 21.97
N ILE A 167 -3.03 -1.05 23.03
CA ILE A 167 -3.89 0.14 22.98
C ILE A 167 -3.33 1.35 23.75
N GLY A 168 -2.12 1.22 24.30
CA GLY A 168 -1.48 2.27 25.09
C GLY A 168 -0.37 1.72 25.97
N PRO A 169 0.16 2.50 26.95
CA PRO A 169 -0.34 3.80 27.36
C PRO A 169 -0.24 4.85 26.25
N ASP A 170 -1.32 5.60 26.09
CA ASP A 170 -1.40 6.79 25.24
C ASP A 170 -1.91 7.90 26.17
N LEU A 171 -1.01 8.40 27.02
CA LEU A 171 -1.36 9.21 28.19
C LEU A 171 -1.32 10.70 27.90
N VAL A 172 -2.46 11.32 28.17
CA VAL A 172 -2.80 12.74 28.00
C VAL A 172 -1.62 13.67 28.33
N ASP A 173 -1.23 14.53 27.38
CA ASP A 173 -0.34 15.65 27.69
C ASP A 173 -1.05 16.59 28.69
N ASN A 174 -0.47 16.76 29.88
CA ASN A 174 -1.03 17.53 30.99
C ASN A 174 -1.22 19.03 30.66
N VAL A 175 -0.75 19.48 29.50
CA VAL A 175 -0.78 20.89 29.06
C VAL A 175 -1.93 21.20 28.10
N THR A 176 -2.33 20.26 27.24
CA THR A 176 -3.35 20.48 26.18
C THR A 176 -4.58 19.59 26.30
N GLY A 177 -4.55 18.55 27.14
CA GLY A 177 -5.70 17.65 27.32
C GLY A 177 -6.04 16.81 26.08
N SER A 178 -5.20 16.82 25.04
CA SER A 178 -5.33 15.98 23.86
C SER A 178 -3.95 15.57 23.35
N LEU A 179 -3.76 14.27 23.14
CA LEU A 179 -2.63 13.77 22.36
C LEU A 179 -2.99 13.81 20.87
N PRO A 180 -2.01 14.01 19.99
CA PRO A 180 -2.23 13.72 18.58
C PRO A 180 -2.55 12.22 18.46
N PRO A 181 -3.62 11.82 17.76
CA PRO A 181 -3.83 10.42 17.42
C PRO A 181 -2.79 10.01 16.36
N ASP A 182 -1.55 9.79 16.80
CA ASP A 182 -0.42 9.43 15.96
C ASP A 182 -0.10 7.92 15.99
N GLY A 183 -0.75 7.16 16.88
CA GLY A 183 -0.64 5.71 16.97
C GLY A 183 0.63 5.23 17.69
N LEU A 184 1.35 6.14 18.36
CA LEU A 184 2.52 5.82 19.17
C LEU A 184 2.13 5.59 20.64
N ILE A 185 3.01 4.92 21.39
CA ILE A 185 2.84 4.72 22.83
C ILE A 185 3.52 5.90 23.53
N ASP A 186 2.72 6.74 24.18
CA ASP A 186 3.16 7.86 24.99
C ASP A 186 3.06 7.51 26.49
N PRO A 187 4.14 6.98 27.11
CA PRO A 187 4.16 6.77 28.55
C PRO A 187 4.05 8.09 29.32
N PRO A 188 3.56 8.06 30.58
CA PRO A 188 3.48 9.27 31.38
C PRO A 188 4.88 9.81 31.65
N THR A 189 5.07 11.11 31.45
CA THR A 189 6.37 11.82 31.59
C THR A 189 6.96 11.73 33.01
N SER A 190 6.16 11.38 34.01
CA SER A 190 6.64 11.01 35.35
C SER A 190 7.18 9.58 35.34
N ALA A 191 8.38 9.41 34.80
CA ALA A 191 9.09 8.14 34.61
C ALA A 191 8.83 7.11 35.74
N PRO A 192 7.97 6.09 35.53
CA PRO A 192 8.11 4.90 36.33
C PRO A 192 9.44 4.22 35.93
N LEU A 193 10.15 3.64 36.91
CA LEU A 193 11.36 2.84 36.63
C LEU A 193 11.06 1.64 35.72
N LEU A 194 9.78 1.27 35.56
CA LEU A 194 9.30 0.16 34.74
C LEU A 194 8.21 0.68 33.80
N GLN A 195 8.42 0.50 32.50
CA GLN A 195 7.46 0.80 31.44
C GLN A 195 6.19 -0.07 31.55
N GLU A 196 5.03 0.58 31.38
CA GLU A 196 3.72 -0.08 31.36
C GLU A 196 3.17 -0.20 29.93
N LEU A 197 2.34 -1.21 29.68
CA LEU A 197 1.65 -1.48 28.42
C LEU A 197 0.17 -1.82 28.68
N TRP A 198 -0.73 -1.26 27.89
CA TRP A 198 -2.17 -1.47 27.98
C TRP A 198 -2.65 -2.35 26.84
N LEU A 199 -3.35 -3.42 27.21
CA LEU A 199 -3.75 -4.49 26.31
C LEU A 199 -5.26 -4.62 26.29
N LEU A 200 -5.84 -4.64 25.11
CA LEU A 200 -7.25 -4.94 24.91
C LEU A 200 -7.47 -6.45 24.91
N VAL A 201 -8.30 -6.90 25.84
CA VAL A 201 -8.81 -8.27 25.89
C VAL A 201 -10.12 -8.34 25.12
N GLU A 202 -10.15 -9.21 24.11
CA GLU A 202 -11.35 -9.46 23.31
C GLU A 202 -12.55 -9.87 24.19
N PRO A 203 -13.79 -9.50 23.82
CA PRO A 203 -14.98 -9.75 24.62
C PRO A 203 -15.14 -11.21 25.08
N GLU A 204 -14.86 -12.17 24.19
CA GLU A 204 -14.92 -13.61 24.49
C GLU A 204 -13.90 -14.08 25.54
N HIS A 205 -12.80 -13.34 25.72
CA HIS A 205 -11.68 -13.69 26.60
C HIS A 205 -11.70 -12.92 27.93
N ARG A 206 -12.64 -11.99 28.14
CA ARG A 206 -12.67 -11.12 29.34
C ARG A 206 -12.72 -11.86 30.67
N ASN A 207 -13.39 -13.01 30.71
CA ASN A 207 -13.50 -13.82 31.93
C ASN A 207 -12.35 -14.81 32.12
N ARG A 208 -11.35 -14.80 31.22
CA ARG A 208 -10.27 -15.80 31.15
C ARG A 208 -8.90 -15.12 30.97
N VAL A 209 -8.63 -14.08 31.75
CA VAL A 209 -7.31 -13.44 31.74
C VAL A 209 -6.30 -14.39 32.39
N PRO A 210 -5.14 -14.65 31.75
CA PRO A 210 -4.12 -15.54 32.29
C PRO A 210 -3.57 -15.00 33.62
N SER A 211 -3.34 -15.91 34.57
CA SER A 211 -2.60 -15.59 35.78
C SER A 211 -1.13 -15.34 35.44
N ILE A 212 -0.69 -14.09 35.53
CA ILE A 212 0.70 -13.69 35.29
C ILE A 212 1.38 -13.53 36.65
N PRO A 213 2.41 -14.34 36.98
CA PRO A 213 3.12 -14.25 38.25
C PRO A 213 3.81 -12.90 38.44
N ALA A 214 4.08 -12.53 39.70
CA ALA A 214 4.85 -11.34 40.03
C ALA A 214 6.28 -11.36 39.44
N ALA A 215 6.86 -12.56 39.26
CA ALA A 215 8.15 -12.75 38.59
C ALA A 215 8.11 -12.48 37.07
N GLY A 216 6.92 -12.27 36.50
CA GLY A 216 6.69 -12.00 35.10
C GLY A 216 6.76 -13.22 34.18
N VAL A 217 6.18 -13.07 33.00
CA VAL A 217 6.16 -14.07 31.92
C VAL A 217 6.88 -13.54 30.69
N PRO A 218 7.50 -14.39 29.86
CA PRO A 218 8.01 -13.95 28.57
C PRO A 218 6.85 -13.47 27.69
N PHE A 219 7.13 -12.66 26.69
CA PHE A 219 6.13 -12.14 25.77
C PHE A 219 6.68 -12.10 24.34
N THR A 220 5.77 -12.09 23.37
CA THR A 220 6.10 -11.89 21.96
C THR A 220 5.12 -10.88 21.37
N VAL A 221 5.63 -9.87 20.67
CA VAL A 221 4.85 -8.84 19.99
C VAL A 221 4.98 -9.02 18.49
N LEU A 222 3.86 -9.22 17.81
CA LEU A 222 3.72 -9.10 16.36
C LEU A 222 3.50 -7.64 16.00
N ARG A 223 4.47 -7.11 15.26
CA ARG A 223 4.49 -5.74 14.77
C ARG A 223 3.56 -5.60 13.56
N GLN A 224 2.94 -4.43 13.43
CA GLN A 224 2.19 -4.09 12.23
C GLN A 224 3.10 -4.05 10.99
N PRO A 225 2.56 -4.38 9.79
CA PRO A 225 3.31 -4.25 8.56
C PRO A 225 3.67 -2.79 8.28
N SER A 226 4.91 -2.55 7.86
CA SER A 226 5.39 -1.20 7.53
C SER A 226 5.90 -1.13 6.10
N GLN A 227 5.89 0.08 5.55
CA GLN A 227 6.38 0.33 4.19
C GLN A 227 7.88 0.05 4.12
N THR A 228 8.26 -0.69 3.08
CA THR A 228 9.66 -0.90 2.75
C THR A 228 10.22 0.34 2.04
N ILE A 229 11.55 0.47 2.01
CA ILE A 229 12.27 1.58 1.34
C ILE A 229 12.20 1.44 -0.21
N ALA A 230 11.56 0.39 -0.72
CA ALA A 230 11.42 0.17 -2.15
C ALA A 230 10.64 1.31 -2.82
N PRO A 231 11.03 1.72 -4.05
CA PRO A 231 10.30 2.76 -4.76
C PRO A 231 8.86 2.32 -5.02
N PRO A 232 7.87 3.23 -4.82
CA PRO A 232 6.47 2.89 -5.01
C PRO A 232 6.14 2.68 -6.49
N LEU A 233 5.15 1.83 -6.75
CA LEU A 233 4.55 1.70 -8.07
C LEU A 233 3.52 2.82 -8.26
N ARG A 234 3.75 3.69 -9.23
CA ARG A 234 2.77 4.69 -9.68
C ARG A 234 2.13 4.23 -10.97
N LEU A 235 0.80 4.23 -10.99
CA LEU A 235 0.04 3.85 -12.18
C LEU A 235 0.08 4.97 -13.24
N PRO A 236 -0.07 4.62 -14.54
CA PRO A 236 -0.19 5.60 -15.60
C PRO A 236 -1.29 6.63 -15.33
N ARG A 237 -1.08 7.86 -15.80
CA ARG A 237 -2.11 8.93 -15.68
C ARG A 237 -3.43 8.47 -16.31
N GLY A 238 -4.52 8.75 -15.61
CA GLY A 238 -5.87 8.34 -16.02
C GLY A 238 -6.17 6.87 -15.73
N THR A 239 -5.40 6.21 -14.86
CA THR A 239 -5.70 4.85 -14.40
C THR A 239 -5.58 4.78 -12.87
N VAL A 240 -6.53 4.11 -12.24
CA VAL A 240 -6.58 3.89 -10.79
C VAL A 240 -7.08 2.46 -10.53
N VAL A 241 -6.72 1.91 -9.37
CA VAL A 241 -7.41 0.75 -8.80
C VAL A 241 -8.60 1.28 -8.03
N ASP A 242 -9.80 0.89 -8.43
CA ASP A 242 -11.03 1.19 -7.68
C ASP A 242 -11.17 0.17 -6.53
N LEU A 243 -10.80 0.60 -5.32
CA LEU A 243 -10.90 -0.22 -4.12
C LEU A 243 -12.34 -0.33 -3.62
N GLY A 244 -13.16 0.69 -3.87
CA GLY A 244 -14.59 0.70 -3.51
C GLY A 244 -15.41 -0.33 -4.29
N ALA A 245 -14.94 -0.73 -5.46
CA ALA A 245 -15.51 -1.85 -6.22
C ALA A 245 -14.70 -3.17 -6.06
N SER A 246 -13.69 -3.18 -5.18
CA SER A 246 -12.82 -4.34 -4.96
C SER A 246 -13.13 -5.04 -3.65
N GLY A 247 -12.79 -6.33 -3.61
CA GLY A 247 -12.95 -7.15 -2.42
C GLY A 247 -12.55 -8.60 -2.67
N THR A 248 -12.99 -9.47 -1.78
CA THR A 248 -12.75 -10.92 -1.84
C THR A 248 -14.00 -11.65 -2.36
N ASN A 249 -13.86 -12.94 -2.64
CA ASN A 249 -15.01 -13.78 -2.99
C ASN A 249 -16.09 -13.82 -1.89
N GLN A 250 -15.71 -13.53 -0.64
CA GLN A 250 -16.63 -13.49 0.50
C GLN A 250 -17.27 -12.11 0.68
N GLN A 251 -16.55 -11.05 0.32
CA GLN A 251 -17.03 -9.66 0.37
C GLN A 251 -16.56 -8.91 -0.88
N PRO A 252 -17.38 -8.85 -1.95
CA PRO A 252 -17.00 -8.26 -3.23
C PRO A 252 -16.66 -6.77 -3.17
N VAL A 253 -17.18 -6.07 -2.16
CA VAL A 253 -16.89 -4.67 -1.84
C VAL A 253 -16.46 -4.65 -0.38
N GLN A 254 -15.15 -4.55 -0.15
CA GLN A 254 -14.57 -4.64 1.19
C GLN A 254 -13.92 -3.34 1.65
N PHE A 255 -13.42 -2.51 0.73
CA PHE A 255 -12.62 -1.35 1.09
C PHE A 255 -13.47 -0.07 1.01
N SER A 256 -13.66 0.61 2.14
CA SER A 256 -14.41 1.86 2.20
C SER A 256 -13.48 3.07 2.35
N SER A 257 -14.00 4.28 2.11
CA SER A 257 -13.23 5.53 2.25
C SER A 257 -12.83 5.89 3.68
N GLY A 258 -13.30 5.15 4.68
CA GLY A 258 -13.00 5.36 6.10
C GLY A 258 -11.94 4.41 6.69
N ASP A 259 -11.54 3.36 5.96
CA ASP A 259 -10.74 2.25 6.52
C ASP A 259 -9.22 2.48 6.53
N GLY A 260 -8.76 3.70 6.21
CA GLY A 260 -7.33 3.97 6.01
C GLY A 260 -6.79 3.28 4.75
N ASP A 261 -5.46 3.27 4.60
CA ASP A 261 -4.80 2.61 3.46
C ASP A 261 -5.12 1.11 3.42
N ALA A 262 -5.44 0.57 2.24
CA ALA A 262 -5.78 -0.84 2.09
C ALA A 262 -4.53 -1.69 1.89
N MET A 263 -4.45 -2.86 2.52
CA MET A 263 -3.27 -3.72 2.45
C MET A 263 -3.63 -5.16 2.10
N VAL A 264 -2.83 -5.76 1.20
CA VAL A 264 -2.89 -7.18 0.88
C VAL A 264 -1.57 -7.81 1.29
N LEU A 265 -1.61 -8.73 2.26
CA LEU A 265 -0.45 -9.47 2.75
C LEU A 265 -0.44 -10.89 2.21
N PHE A 266 0.74 -11.36 1.83
CA PHE A 266 1.00 -12.73 1.44
C PHE A 266 1.69 -13.46 2.58
N SER A 267 1.19 -14.65 2.93
CA SER A 267 1.87 -15.50 3.88
C SER A 267 3.09 -16.16 3.19
N PRO A 268 4.17 -16.45 3.93
CA PRO A 268 5.31 -17.21 3.39
C PRO A 268 4.92 -18.59 2.85
N ASN A 269 3.82 -19.15 3.34
CA ASN A 269 3.38 -20.51 3.04
C ASN A 269 2.35 -20.60 1.90
N GLY A 270 1.96 -19.46 1.31
CA GLY A 270 0.86 -19.37 0.34
C GLY A 270 -0.43 -18.98 1.05
#